data_AF-A0A9K3GP89-F1
#
_entry.id   AF-A0A9K3GP89-F1
#
_cell.length_a   1.000
_cell.length_b   1.000
_cell.length_c   1.000
_cell.angle_alpha   90.00
_cell.angle_beta   90.00
_cell.angle_gamma   90.00
#
_symmetry.space_group_name_H-M   'P 1'
#
loop_
_entity.id
_entity.type
_entity.pdbx_description
1 polymer ?
#
loop_
_entity_poly.entity_id
_entity_poly.type
_entity_poly.pdbx_seq_one_letter_code
_entity_poly.pdbx_strand_id
1 'polypeptide(L)'
;LAVPHPEGVSVSEADDTHYLTDSCLVASVVDYIQHSMLPAASESDDDATDIVLVMPVSYTAYQQESLMDAVRAVPGVGSVTSIPSVLAVTLNYVTSRANEIPLVNAKGEREPEELEEGQTPKPSNFLVIDAGSSTISAGLVSAERRVLDTDKKDKK
;
A
#
# COMPACT_ATOMS: atom_id res chain seq x y z
N LEU A 1 6.84 17.39 -10.17
CA LEU A 1 8.28 17.71 -10.07
C LEU A 1 9.01 16.82 -11.06
N ALA A 2 9.81 17.38 -11.96
CA ALA A 2 10.72 16.58 -12.78
C ALA A 2 12.02 16.41 -11.99
N VAL A 3 12.35 15.18 -11.59
CA VAL A 3 13.63 14.88 -10.95
C VAL A 3 14.69 14.81 -12.07
N PRO A 4 15.77 15.60 -12.00
CA PRO A 4 16.80 15.59 -13.02
C PRO A 4 17.59 14.28 -12.98
N HIS A 5 17.94 13.77 -14.15
CA HIS A 5 18.77 12.58 -14.30
C HIS A 5 20.20 12.86 -13.78
N PRO A 6 20.83 11.94 -13.02
CA PRO A 6 22.21 12.11 -12.60
C PRO A 6 23.14 12.06 -13.82
N GLU A 7 24.03 13.05 -13.92
CA GLU A 7 25.05 13.11 -14.97
C GLU A 7 26.02 11.91 -14.83
N GLY A 8 26.28 11.21 -15.93
CA GLY A 8 27.33 10.17 -16.00
C GLY A 8 26.86 8.72 -16.21
N VAL A 9 25.55 8.46 -16.34
CA VAL A 9 25.05 7.13 -16.69
C VAL A 9 24.99 6.99 -18.21
N SER A 10 25.97 6.30 -18.81
CA SER A 10 25.98 5.95 -20.23
C SER A 10 25.06 4.75 -20.47
N VAL A 11 24.06 4.93 -21.34
CA VAL A 11 23.02 3.95 -21.64
C VAL A 11 23.37 3.23 -22.94
N SER A 12 23.38 1.90 -22.95
CA SER A 12 23.58 1.13 -24.18
C SER A 12 22.21 0.83 -24.81
N GLU A 13 22.05 1.13 -26.10
CA GLU A 13 20.73 1.30 -26.74
C GLU A 13 19.86 0.02 -26.90
N ALA A 14 20.25 -1.15 -26.41
CA ALA A 14 19.62 -2.41 -26.83
C ALA A 14 18.84 -3.22 -25.76
N ASP A 15 19.00 -2.97 -24.46
CA ASP A 15 18.27 -3.71 -23.39
C ASP A 15 17.79 -2.83 -22.20
N ASP A 16 18.02 -1.50 -22.26
CA ASP A 16 18.02 -0.62 -21.08
C ASP A 16 16.75 0.23 -20.83
N THR A 17 15.67 0.06 -21.61
CA THR A 17 14.46 0.87 -21.40
C THR A 17 13.76 0.60 -20.06
N HIS A 18 13.86 -0.62 -19.54
CA HIS A 18 13.39 -0.97 -18.19
C HIS A 18 14.35 -0.47 -17.09
N TYR A 19 15.67 -0.54 -17.33
CA TYR A 19 16.67 -0.13 -16.35
C TYR A 19 16.66 1.38 -16.07
N LEU A 20 16.46 2.20 -17.11
CA LEU A 20 16.39 3.66 -16.96
C LEU A 20 15.12 4.13 -16.25
N THR A 21 13.98 3.51 -16.56
CA THR A 21 12.70 3.88 -15.95
C THR A 21 12.66 3.48 -14.46
N ASP A 22 13.18 2.30 -14.13
CA ASP A 22 13.28 1.83 -12.75
C ASP A 22 14.33 2.63 -11.95
N SER A 23 15.48 2.97 -12.54
CA SER A 23 16.52 3.78 -11.86
C SER A 23 16.09 5.21 -11.57
N CYS A 24 15.35 5.85 -12.50
CA CYS A 24 14.79 7.19 -12.28
C CYS A 24 13.71 7.21 -11.21
N LEU A 25 12.84 6.20 -11.23
CA LEU A 25 11.79 6.06 -10.22
C LEU A 25 12.40 5.88 -8.84
N VAL A 26 13.36 4.97 -8.71
CA VAL A 26 14.09 4.70 -7.46
C VAL A 26 14.76 5.97 -6.95
N ALA A 27 15.53 6.67 -7.79
CA ALA A 27 16.21 7.91 -7.41
C ALA A 27 15.21 9.00 -6.96
N SER A 28 14.10 9.15 -7.67
CA SER A 28 13.06 10.14 -7.34
C SER A 28 12.36 9.86 -6.02
N VAL A 29 12.11 8.59 -5.71
CA VAL A 29 11.48 8.18 -4.45
C VAL A 29 12.43 8.39 -3.27
N VAL A 30 13.70 7.99 -3.42
CA VAL A 30 14.74 8.20 -2.40
C VAL A 30 14.92 9.70 -2.11
N ASP A 31 15.05 10.51 -3.15
CA ASP A 31 15.20 11.97 -3.03
C ASP A 31 14.00 12.62 -2.31
N TYR A 32 12.78 12.22 -2.67
CA TYR A 32 11.57 12.72 -2.04
C TYR A 32 11.51 12.37 -0.54
N ILE A 33 11.83 11.14 -0.17
CA ILE A 33 11.82 10.69 1.23
C ILE A 33 12.87 11.47 2.04
N GLN A 34 14.09 11.57 1.53
CA GLN A 34 15.20 12.27 2.18
C GLN A 34 14.92 13.76 2.40
N HIS A 35 14.34 14.44 1.42
CA HIS A 35 14.22 15.89 1.45
C HIS A 35 12.82 16.40 1.85
N SER A 36 11.80 15.54 1.89
CA SER A 36 10.42 15.97 2.19
C SER A 36 9.79 15.29 3.39
N MET A 37 10.16 14.04 3.73
CA MET A 37 9.54 13.30 4.85
C MET A 37 10.43 13.22 6.09
N LEU A 38 11.71 12.87 5.92
CA LEU A 38 12.63 12.61 7.03
C LEU A 38 13.36 13.83 7.64
N PRO A 39 13.45 15.04 7.04
CA PRO A 39 14.13 16.16 7.68
C PRO A 39 13.55 16.51 9.07
N ALA A 40 12.26 16.22 9.28
CA ALA A 40 11.55 16.48 10.53
C ALA A 40 11.82 15.45 11.64
N ALA A 41 12.44 14.31 11.35
CA ALA A 41 12.78 13.26 12.33
C ALA A 41 14.18 13.43 12.95
N SER A 42 14.94 14.46 12.53
CA SER A 42 16.37 14.60 12.84
C SER A 42 16.72 15.22 14.20
N GLU A 43 15.76 15.41 15.10
CA GLU A 43 16.02 15.94 16.45
C GLU A 43 16.16 14.85 17.53
N SER A 44 15.92 13.57 17.20
CA SER A 44 16.22 12.45 18.11
C SER A 44 16.82 11.28 17.33
N ASP A 45 17.96 10.76 17.79
CA ASP A 45 18.65 9.60 17.18
C ASP A 45 17.84 8.29 17.27
N ASP A 46 16.65 8.30 17.89
CA ASP A 46 15.80 7.13 18.14
C ASP A 46 14.53 7.08 17.24
N ASP A 47 14.22 8.11 16.45
CA ASP A 47 12.99 8.16 15.65
C ASP A 47 13.17 7.52 14.25
N ALA A 48 13.37 6.20 14.22
CA ALA A 48 13.31 5.46 12.97
C ALA A 48 11.89 5.54 12.38
N THR A 49 11.77 5.97 11.11
CA THR A 49 10.49 6.15 10.43
C THR A 49 10.10 4.88 9.67
N ASP A 50 8.93 4.32 10.00
CA ASP A 50 8.34 3.22 9.24
C ASP A 50 7.66 3.74 7.97
N ILE A 51 7.97 3.11 6.83
CA ILE A 51 7.46 3.51 5.50
C ILE A 51 6.60 2.39 4.91
N VAL A 52 5.41 2.77 4.43
CA VAL A 52 4.53 1.90 3.64
C VAL A 52 4.51 2.41 2.20
N LEU A 53 5.01 1.60 1.27
CA LEU A 53 5.03 1.91 -0.16
C LEU A 53 3.76 1.38 -0.84
N VAL A 54 2.95 2.27 -1.40
CA VAL A 54 1.77 1.91 -2.20
C VAL A 54 2.19 1.74 -3.66
N MET A 55 2.12 0.51 -4.18
CA MET A 55 2.68 0.16 -5.49
C MET A 55 1.61 -0.34 -6.48
N PRO A 56 1.76 -0.12 -7.79
CA PRO A 56 0.87 -0.71 -8.80
C PRO A 56 0.88 -2.24 -8.75
N VAL A 57 -0.28 -2.86 -9.00
CA VAL A 57 -0.42 -4.33 -9.03
C VAL A 57 0.43 -4.98 -10.13
N SER A 58 0.74 -4.22 -11.19
CA SER A 58 1.54 -4.69 -12.31
C SER A 58 3.04 -4.77 -12.01
N TYR A 59 3.52 -4.26 -10.87
CA TYR A 59 4.93 -4.34 -10.52
C TYR A 59 5.33 -5.79 -10.26
N THR A 60 6.41 -6.21 -10.92
CA THR A 60 7.00 -7.53 -10.67
C THR A 60 7.60 -7.60 -9.27
N ALA A 61 7.79 -8.81 -8.74
CA ALA A 61 8.44 -9.00 -7.44
C ALA A 61 9.82 -8.33 -7.37
N TYR A 62 10.60 -8.40 -8.47
CA TYR A 62 11.90 -7.76 -8.59
C TYR A 62 11.82 -6.23 -8.48
N GLN A 63 10.85 -5.60 -9.15
CA GLN A 63 10.65 -4.14 -9.08
C GLN A 63 10.21 -3.69 -7.69
N GLN A 64 9.34 -4.48 -7.03
CA GLN A 64 8.92 -4.19 -5.66
C GLN A 64 10.10 -4.26 -4.69
N GLU A 65 10.91 -5.33 -4.77
CA GLU A 65 12.08 -5.52 -3.93
C GLU A 65 13.14 -4.43 -4.15
N SER A 66 13.46 -4.13 -5.42
CA SER A 66 14.43 -3.08 -5.78
C SER A 66 14.03 -1.71 -5.22
N LEU A 67 12.75 -1.36 -5.28
CA LEU A 67 12.25 -0.10 -4.72
C LEU A 67 12.25 -0.11 -3.18
N MET A 68 11.87 -1.21 -2.56
CA MET A 68 11.92 -1.35 -1.10
C MET A 68 13.35 -1.24 -0.56
N ASP A 69 14.31 -1.90 -1.21
CA ASP A 69 15.73 -1.86 -0.81
C ASP A 69 16.33 -0.47 -0.94
N ALA A 70 15.99 0.25 -2.02
CA ALA A 70 16.42 1.63 -2.18
C ALA A 70 15.88 2.54 -1.07
N VAL A 71 14.63 2.35 -0.64
CA VAL A 71 14.04 3.10 0.47
C VAL A 71 14.65 2.72 1.82
N ARG A 72 14.96 1.43 2.04
CA ARG A 72 15.66 0.97 3.26
C ARG A 72 17.07 1.54 3.39
N ALA A 73 17.73 1.84 2.27
CA ALA A 73 19.05 2.45 2.26
C ALA A 73 19.04 3.94 2.68
N VAL A 74 17.86 4.56 2.82
CA VAL A 74 17.73 5.94 3.26
C VAL A 74 17.97 6.04 4.78
N PRO A 75 18.90 6.90 5.24
CA PRO A 75 19.12 7.12 6.67
C PRO A 75 17.84 7.60 7.37
N GLY A 76 17.54 7.02 8.54
CA GLY A 76 16.34 7.34 9.32
C GLY A 76 15.11 6.49 8.98
N VAL A 77 15.18 5.60 7.98
CA VAL A 77 14.13 4.63 7.70
C VAL A 77 14.30 3.39 8.60
N GLY A 78 13.26 3.05 9.35
CA GLY A 78 13.21 1.87 10.21
C GLY A 78 12.78 0.63 9.45
N SER A 79 11.46 0.44 9.30
CA SER A 79 10.91 -0.65 8.49
C SER A 79 10.32 -0.15 7.17
N VAL A 80 10.35 -1.02 6.15
CA VAL A 80 9.72 -0.76 4.85
C VAL A 80 8.83 -1.94 4.51
N THR A 81 7.56 -1.65 4.28
CA THR A 81 6.56 -2.60 3.77
C THR A 81 5.96 -2.06 2.47
N SER A 82 5.43 -2.95 1.63
CA SER A 82 4.72 -2.56 0.42
C SER A 82 3.30 -3.11 0.44
N ILE A 83 2.39 -2.38 -0.20
CA ILE A 83 1.00 -2.79 -0.38
C ILE A 83 0.55 -2.46 -1.81
N PRO A 84 -0.22 -3.35 -2.49
CA PRO A 84 -0.80 -3.02 -3.78
C PRO A 84 -1.77 -1.84 -3.69
N SER A 85 -1.76 -0.96 -4.68
CA SER A 85 -2.56 0.28 -4.69
C SER A 85 -4.06 0.02 -4.55
N VAL A 86 -4.59 -0.99 -5.25
CA VAL A 86 -5.98 -1.41 -5.14
C VAL A 86 -6.36 -1.85 -3.72
N LEU A 87 -5.42 -2.44 -2.98
CA LEU A 87 -5.63 -2.90 -1.60
C LEU A 87 -5.60 -1.70 -0.65
N ALA A 88 -4.67 -0.76 -0.83
CA ALA A 88 -4.63 0.49 -0.05
C ALA A 88 -5.92 1.31 -0.20
N VAL A 89 -6.43 1.44 -1.44
CA VAL A 89 -7.73 2.10 -1.71
C VAL A 89 -8.88 1.36 -1.04
N THR A 90 -8.89 0.02 -1.10
CA THR A 90 -9.92 -0.79 -0.42
C THR A 90 -9.88 -0.58 1.09
N LEU A 91 -8.69 -0.62 1.70
CA LEU A 91 -8.54 -0.40 3.14
C LEU A 91 -9.03 1.00 3.55
N ASN A 92 -8.70 2.04 2.77
CA ASN A 92 -9.20 3.39 3.03
C ASN A 92 -10.73 3.45 2.91
N TYR A 93 -11.32 2.83 1.88
CA TYR A 93 -12.77 2.76 1.72
C TYR A 93 -13.42 2.03 2.91
N VAL A 94 -12.89 0.86 3.26
CA VAL A 94 -13.47 0.01 4.31
C VAL A 94 -13.36 0.67 5.68
N THR A 95 -12.25 1.34 5.98
CA THR A 95 -12.07 2.03 7.27
C THR A 95 -12.91 3.30 7.37
N SER A 96 -13.02 4.09 6.29
CA SER A 96 -13.82 5.33 6.30
C SER A 96 -15.33 5.10 6.21
N ARG A 97 -15.76 3.98 5.62
CA ARG A 97 -17.17 3.67 5.32
C ARG A 97 -17.57 2.29 5.83
N ALA A 98 -16.98 1.82 6.92
CA ALA A 98 -17.20 0.48 7.47
C ALA A 98 -18.70 0.16 7.68
N ASN A 99 -19.48 1.16 8.08
CA ASN A 99 -20.92 1.02 8.31
C ASN A 99 -21.76 1.05 7.01
N GLU A 100 -21.21 1.52 5.90
CA GLU A 100 -21.88 1.51 4.59
C GLU A 100 -21.69 0.19 3.84
N ILE A 101 -20.72 -0.63 4.25
CA ILE A 101 -20.49 -1.94 3.64
C ILE A 101 -21.68 -2.84 3.95
N PRO A 102 -22.39 -3.34 2.92
CA PRO A 102 -23.55 -4.19 3.14
C PRO A 102 -23.13 -5.48 3.83
N LEU A 103 -23.82 -5.82 4.91
CA LEU A 103 -23.76 -7.15 5.49
C LEU A 103 -24.53 -8.10 4.57
N VAL A 104 -23.88 -9.17 4.14
CA VAL A 104 -24.47 -10.14 3.22
C VAL A 104 -24.50 -11.50 3.92
N ASN A 105 -25.67 -12.13 3.99
CA ASN A 105 -25.82 -13.46 4.59
C ASN A 105 -25.20 -14.56 3.72
N ALA A 106 -25.20 -15.78 4.25
CA ALA A 106 -24.74 -16.98 3.53
C ALA A 106 -25.49 -17.21 2.19
N LYS A 107 -26.72 -16.69 2.05
CA LYS A 107 -27.53 -16.78 0.83
C LYS A 107 -27.26 -15.65 -0.17
N GLY A 108 -26.40 -14.68 0.16
CA GLY A 108 -26.11 -13.53 -0.72
C GLY A 108 -27.10 -12.37 -0.58
N GLU A 109 -27.97 -12.39 0.41
CA GLU A 109 -28.98 -11.35 0.65
C GLU A 109 -28.47 -10.33 1.68
N ARG A 110 -28.90 -9.07 1.56
CA ARG A 110 -28.51 -8.01 2.48
C ARG A 110 -29.16 -8.25 3.85
N GLU A 111 -28.36 -8.37 4.90
CA GLU A 111 -28.83 -8.48 6.29
C GLU A 111 -29.11 -7.10 6.90
N PRO A 112 -29.93 -7.04 7.97
CA PRO A 112 -30.04 -5.84 8.80
C PRO A 112 -28.67 -5.35 9.29
N GLU A 113 -28.58 -4.06 9.62
CA GLU A 113 -27.33 -3.30 9.84
C GLU A 113 -26.47 -3.80 11.01
N GLU A 114 -26.98 -4.70 11.84
CA GLU A 114 -26.30 -5.24 13.02
C GLU A 114 -26.18 -6.77 12.93
N LEU A 115 -24.94 -7.27 12.98
CA LEU A 115 -24.65 -8.69 13.16
C LEU A 115 -24.80 -9.07 14.62
N GLU A 116 -25.42 -10.21 14.89
CA GLU A 116 -25.37 -10.78 16.23
C GLU A 116 -23.94 -11.29 16.53
N GLU A 117 -23.59 -11.31 17.82
CA GLU A 117 -22.29 -11.78 18.27
C GLU A 117 -22.05 -13.24 17.87
N GLY A 118 -20.91 -13.51 17.21
CA GLY A 118 -20.55 -14.84 16.70
C GLY A 118 -20.99 -15.14 15.25
N GLN A 119 -21.72 -14.22 14.59
CA GLN A 119 -22.03 -14.35 13.16
C GLN A 119 -20.84 -13.90 12.30
N THR A 120 -20.51 -14.70 11.29
CA THR A 120 -19.51 -14.33 10.26
C THR A 120 -20.25 -13.99 8.97
N PRO A 121 -20.35 -12.70 8.58
CA PRO A 121 -20.99 -12.34 7.33
C PRO A 121 -20.19 -12.90 6.15
N LYS A 122 -20.87 -13.09 5.01
CA LYS A 122 -20.19 -13.41 3.77
C LYS A 122 -19.24 -12.25 3.39
N PRO A 123 -18.06 -12.53 2.82
CA PRO A 123 -17.18 -11.49 2.33
C PRO A 123 -17.89 -10.58 1.33
N SER A 124 -17.72 -9.28 1.50
CA SER A 124 -18.12 -8.28 0.50
C SER A 124 -17.04 -8.20 -0.56
N ASN A 125 -17.45 -8.30 -1.83
CA ASN A 125 -16.53 -8.20 -2.97
C ASN A 125 -16.56 -6.78 -3.54
N PHE A 126 -15.38 -6.19 -3.69
CA PHE A 126 -15.16 -4.86 -4.21
C PHE A 126 -14.43 -4.96 -5.55
N LEU A 127 -15.02 -4.42 -6.61
CA LEU A 127 -14.27 -4.11 -7.82
C LEU A 127 -13.64 -2.73 -7.64
N VAL A 128 -12.32 -2.70 -7.52
CA VAL A 128 -11.54 -1.47 -7.39
C VAL A 128 -10.96 -1.14 -8.74
N ILE A 129 -11.14 0.10 -9.17
CA ILE A 129 -10.52 0.65 -10.37
C ILE A 129 -9.67 1.83 -9.92
N ASP A 130 -8.35 1.68 -10.04
CA ASP A 130 -7.35 2.68 -9.73
C ASP A 130 -6.82 3.27 -11.05
N ALA A 131 -7.19 4.51 -11.33
CA ALA A 131 -6.82 5.22 -12.56
C ALA A 131 -5.83 6.34 -12.23
N GLY A 132 -4.54 6.04 -12.33
CA GLY A 132 -3.45 6.99 -12.18
C GLY A 132 -3.10 7.70 -13.49
N SER A 133 -2.10 8.57 -13.43
CA SER A 133 -1.62 9.33 -14.61
C SER A 133 -1.06 8.46 -15.73
N SER A 134 -0.57 7.27 -15.40
CA SER A 134 0.21 6.42 -16.32
C SER A 134 -0.25 4.97 -16.32
N THR A 135 -1.11 4.57 -15.39
CA THR A 135 -1.56 3.18 -15.21
C THR A 135 -3.02 3.16 -14.81
N ILE A 136 -3.77 2.22 -15.39
CA ILE A 136 -5.10 1.86 -14.93
C ILE A 136 -5.00 0.43 -14.39
N SER A 137 -5.29 0.23 -13.11
CA SER A 137 -5.32 -1.07 -12.46
C SER A 137 -6.75 -1.39 -12.05
N ALA A 138 -7.16 -2.65 -12.22
CA ALA A 138 -8.42 -3.14 -11.68
C ALA A 138 -8.16 -4.39 -10.83
N GLY A 139 -8.79 -4.47 -9.67
CA GLY A 139 -8.65 -5.59 -8.74
C GLY A 139 -9.99 -5.95 -8.11
N LEU A 140 -10.24 -7.25 -7.97
CA LEU A 140 -11.33 -7.75 -7.14
C LEU A 140 -10.78 -8.02 -5.74
N VAL A 141 -11.30 -7.33 -4.74
CA VAL A 141 -10.89 -7.49 -3.34
C VAL A 141 -12.07 -7.97 -2.52
N SER A 142 -11.88 -9.04 -1.75
CA SER A 142 -12.89 -9.52 -0.81
C SER A 142 -12.51 -9.03 0.59
N ALA A 143 -13.43 -8.34 1.26
CA ALA A 143 -13.26 -7.93 2.66
C ALA A 143 -14.30 -8.61 3.54
N GLU A 144 -13.83 -9.14 4.67
CA GLU A 144 -14.67 -9.73 5.70
C GLU A 144 -14.77 -8.79 6.90
N ARG A 145 -16.00 -8.47 7.30
CA ARG A 145 -16.25 -7.77 8.56
C ARG A 145 -16.43 -8.83 9.65
N ARG A 146 -15.72 -8.70 10.77
CA ARG A 146 -15.88 -9.60 11.92
C ARG A 146 -16.22 -8.76 13.15
N VAL A 147 -17.17 -9.22 13.94
CA VAL A 147 -17.40 -8.69 15.30
C VAL A 147 -16.40 -9.41 16.20
N LEU A 148 -15.45 -8.68 16.76
CA LEU A 148 -14.53 -9.23 17.75
C LEU A 148 -15.23 -9.26 19.10
N ASP A 149 -15.23 -10.43 19.74
CA ASP A 149 -15.68 -10.61 21.13
C ASP A 149 -14.77 -9.77 22.04
N THR A 150 -15.26 -8.61 22.49
CA THR A 150 -14.53 -7.71 23.38
C THR A 150 -14.63 -8.14 24.85
N ASP A 151 -15.47 -9.14 25.18
CA ASP A 151 -15.86 -9.48 26.54
C ASP A 151 -15.30 -10.82 27.06
N LYS A 152 -14.53 -11.56 26.26
CA LYS A 152 -13.58 -12.55 26.78
C LYS A 152 -12.36 -11.87 27.42
N LYS A 153 -12.61 -11.09 28.49
CA LYS A 153 -11.64 -10.95 29.57
C LYS A 153 -11.25 -12.34 30.02
N ASP A 154 -9.95 -12.59 29.97
CA ASP A 154 -9.25 -13.75 30.51
C ASP A 154 -9.91 -14.29 31.79
N LYS A 155 -10.75 -15.31 31.65
CA LYS A 155 -11.02 -16.26 32.74
C LYS A 155 -9.96 -17.35 32.63
N LYS A 156 -8.74 -17.02 33.06
CA LYS A 156 -7.76 -18.01 33.50
C LYS A 156 -8.01 -18.37 34.96
#